data_AF-A0A7C6RAF4-F1
#
_entry.id   AF-A0A7C6RAF4-F1
#
_cell.length_a   1.000
_cell.length_b   1.000
_cell.length_c   1.000
_cell.angle_alpha   90.00
_cell.angle_beta   90.00
_cell.angle_gamma   90.00
#
_symmetry.space_group_name_H-M   'P 1'
#
loop_
_entity.id
_entity.type
_entity.pdbx_description
1 polymer ?
#
loop_
_entity_poly.entity_id
_entity_poly.type
_entity_poly.pdbx_seq_one_letter_code
_entity_poly.pdbx_strand_id
1 'polypeptide(L)'
;MEYQGNISFSPGAKDFKKITPVRGFDRVDPNNARQNNYVWSMEEMGDYIYVGTARNIVHSLLRYISEILGSEIPVPPELEPEVVDDSGEIWRYHKSGRQGWERVYKAPPESMNIGFRFMKRYTTPKGETALYAAALTPLNPNLLILKSTDGTNWYPLDSGITGYSARYMTEHKGKLYMGALPFLGMGETLLFASEDPEGEGWQLVDVAGEPGKNPRGSIDLILSYNDHLYVGTVQPNGFEIWRTLGELPEKDNWKLVVDQGAGDARNEHPWSIAVFRDHIYVGTAIEAAVFSANPEQDIVPPKGFDLIRIDKDDNWELVVGGPPVVPTNPTTGTRGQPLSGYPSGFGNISNAYCWQLQPFGNQLYLGTFSWSVLIPPFLPLLPDILQILLPMLGRTGADNIDLGREELAEMKGILKKPNVRKLLEYLACFVMKLGYRVFGFDLWKTQDGVHWEAVSLNGLGNPYNYGIRMLFVSEEEKLYLGTANPFQGCEVWVKGRP
;
A
#
# COMPACT_ATOMS: atom_id res chain seq x y z
N MET A 1 -10.37 -33.62 2.11
CA MET A 1 -9.19 -34.51 2.08
C MET A 1 -7.96 -33.64 2.22
N GLU A 2 -7.37 -33.64 3.42
CA GLU A 2 -6.15 -32.89 3.73
C GLU A 2 -4.96 -33.59 3.06
N TYR A 3 -4.35 -32.93 2.09
CA TYR A 3 -3.11 -33.41 1.48
C TYR A 3 -1.94 -33.04 2.41
N GLN A 4 -1.63 -33.91 3.37
CA GLN A 4 -0.41 -33.83 4.17
C GLN A 4 0.79 -34.23 3.29
N GLY A 5 1.57 -33.25 2.88
CA GLY A 5 2.87 -33.41 2.23
C GLY A 5 3.80 -32.32 2.75
N ASN A 6 4.71 -32.72 3.63
CA ASN A 6 5.66 -31.89 4.37
C ASN A 6 6.75 -31.27 3.47
N ILE A 7 6.41 -30.21 2.75
CA ILE A 7 7.38 -29.19 2.33
C ILE A 7 6.96 -27.91 3.05
N SER A 8 7.76 -27.48 4.03
CA SER A 8 7.48 -26.31 4.86
C SER A 8 7.80 -25.02 4.09
N PHE A 9 6.81 -24.44 3.41
CA PHE A 9 6.89 -23.11 2.76
C PHE A 9 6.84 -21.92 3.76
N SER A 10 6.88 -22.20 5.06
CA SER A 10 6.71 -21.19 6.12
C SER A 10 7.54 -21.48 7.39
N PRO A 11 8.87 -21.77 7.32
CA PRO A 11 9.64 -22.12 8.52
C PRO A 11 9.62 -21.01 9.59
N GLY A 12 9.71 -19.75 9.15
CA GLY A 12 9.74 -18.57 10.03
C GLY A 12 8.37 -18.02 10.44
N ALA A 13 7.28 -18.46 9.80
CA ALA A 13 5.92 -18.03 10.14
C ALA A 13 5.46 -18.50 11.51
N LYS A 14 6.08 -19.56 12.06
CA LYS A 14 5.72 -20.15 13.37
C LYS A 14 5.88 -19.17 14.53
N ASP A 15 6.70 -18.15 14.37
CA ASP A 15 6.95 -17.14 15.40
C ASP A 15 5.85 -16.06 15.45
N PHE A 16 4.99 -15.99 14.43
CA PHE A 16 3.87 -15.06 14.40
C PHE A 16 2.63 -15.71 15.01
N LYS A 17 2.08 -15.06 16.04
CA LYS A 17 0.83 -15.45 16.68
C LYS A 17 -0.29 -14.53 16.23
N LYS A 18 -1.36 -15.09 15.67
CA LYS A 18 -2.57 -14.33 15.36
C LYS A 18 -3.24 -13.85 16.65
N ILE A 19 -3.54 -12.56 16.75
CA ILE A 19 -4.23 -11.95 17.89
C ILE A 19 -5.64 -11.44 17.54
N THR A 20 -6.08 -11.63 16.30
CA THR A 20 -7.44 -11.33 15.83
C THR A 20 -8.23 -12.64 15.68
N PRO A 21 -9.03 -13.05 16.69
CA PRO A 21 -9.77 -14.31 16.64
C PRO A 21 -10.92 -14.29 15.63
N VAL A 22 -11.52 -13.10 15.41
CA VAL A 22 -12.49 -12.85 14.35
C VAL A 22 -11.85 -11.91 13.36
N ARG A 23 -11.74 -12.31 12.09
CA ARG A 23 -11.17 -11.49 11.02
C ARG A 23 -11.98 -10.21 10.89
N GLY A 24 -11.29 -9.07 10.85
CA GLY A 24 -11.91 -7.75 10.90
C GLY A 24 -12.55 -7.36 12.23
N PHE A 25 -12.11 -8.00 13.32
CA PHE A 25 -12.30 -7.62 14.74
C PHE A 25 -13.67 -7.86 15.36
N ASP A 26 -14.76 -7.49 14.67
CA ASP A 26 -16.11 -7.44 15.26
C ASP A 26 -16.65 -8.85 15.56
N ARG A 27 -16.75 -9.16 16.86
CA ARG A 27 -17.25 -10.46 17.34
C ARG A 27 -18.77 -10.55 17.38
N VAL A 28 -19.45 -9.39 17.37
CA VAL A 28 -20.90 -9.30 17.55
C VAL A 28 -21.58 -9.30 16.18
N ASP A 29 -20.99 -8.63 15.20
CA ASP A 29 -21.49 -8.53 13.83
C ASP A 29 -20.46 -9.05 12.81
N PRO A 30 -20.58 -10.32 12.37
CA PRO A 30 -19.70 -10.91 11.37
C PRO A 30 -19.75 -10.21 10.00
N ASN A 31 -20.89 -9.62 9.61
CA ASN A 31 -20.99 -8.87 8.36
C ASN A 31 -20.20 -7.55 8.47
N ASN A 32 -20.26 -6.86 9.61
CA ASN A 32 -19.40 -5.72 9.88
C ASN A 32 -17.92 -6.12 9.90
N ALA A 33 -17.58 -7.26 10.53
CA ALA A 33 -16.21 -7.73 10.64
C ALA A 33 -15.58 -7.96 9.25
N ARG A 34 -16.26 -8.71 8.36
CA ARG A 34 -15.76 -9.01 7.01
C ARG A 34 -15.37 -7.76 6.22
N GLN A 35 -16.11 -6.67 6.41
CA GLN A 35 -15.91 -5.42 5.70
C GLN A 35 -14.68 -4.62 6.16
N ASN A 36 -14.13 -4.88 7.35
CA ASN A 36 -12.80 -4.38 7.75
C ASN A 36 -11.71 -5.14 6.98
N ASN A 37 -11.53 -4.80 5.71
CA ASN A 37 -10.67 -5.54 4.80
C ASN A 37 -9.18 -5.35 5.12
N TYR A 38 -8.76 -4.18 5.61
CA TYR A 38 -7.34 -3.84 5.77
C TYR A 38 -7.06 -3.37 7.19
N VAL A 39 -5.94 -3.80 7.75
CA VAL A 39 -5.28 -3.06 8.84
C VAL A 39 -4.47 -1.93 8.21
N TRP A 40 -5.08 -0.75 8.10
CA TRP A 40 -4.58 0.30 7.24
C TRP A 40 -3.46 1.12 7.90
N SER A 41 -3.56 1.32 9.20
CA SER A 41 -2.54 1.97 10.03
C SER A 41 -2.42 1.28 11.39
N MET A 42 -1.27 1.43 12.03
CA MET A 42 -1.01 0.99 13.40
C MET A 42 -0.16 2.04 14.12
N GLU A 43 -0.45 2.23 15.39
CA GLU A 43 0.36 3.07 16.29
C GLU A 43 0.12 2.62 17.74
N GLU A 44 1.02 2.96 18.66
CA GLU A 44 0.81 2.70 20.08
C GLU A 44 0.62 3.96 20.91
N MET A 45 -0.16 3.86 21.99
CA MET A 45 -0.25 4.88 23.03
C MET A 45 -0.57 4.21 24.36
N GLY A 46 0.30 4.43 25.36
CA GLY A 46 0.20 3.77 26.66
C GLY A 46 0.25 2.24 26.54
N ASP A 47 -0.73 1.58 27.15
CA ASP A 47 -0.83 0.11 27.19
C ASP A 47 -1.49 -0.52 25.95
N TYR A 48 -1.80 0.28 24.91
CA TYR A 48 -2.62 -0.15 23.78
C TYR A 48 -1.91 0.03 22.44
N ILE A 49 -2.15 -0.94 21.54
CA ILE A 49 -1.95 -0.80 20.10
C ILE A 49 -3.27 -0.37 19.48
N TYR A 50 -3.22 0.60 18.58
CA TYR A 50 -4.35 1.10 17.81
C TYR A 50 -4.24 0.63 16.37
N VAL A 51 -5.37 0.32 15.76
CA VAL A 51 -5.51 -0.08 14.37
C VAL A 51 -6.56 0.80 13.72
N GLY A 52 -6.16 1.57 12.72
CA GLY A 52 -7.09 2.17 11.78
C GLY A 52 -7.43 1.17 10.68
N THR A 53 -8.71 0.89 10.45
CA THR A 53 -9.13 -0.08 9.41
C THR A 53 -9.40 0.61 8.08
N ALA A 54 -9.57 -0.19 7.02
CA ALA A 54 -10.18 0.23 5.76
C ALA A 54 -11.36 -0.67 5.40
N ARG A 55 -12.41 -0.06 4.87
CA ARG A 55 -13.67 -0.70 4.50
C ARG A 55 -13.70 -1.02 3.01
N ASN A 56 -14.05 -2.25 2.67
CA ASN A 56 -14.48 -2.65 1.31
C ASN A 56 -13.57 -2.25 0.14
N ILE A 57 -12.25 -2.11 0.35
CA ILE A 57 -11.34 -1.43 -0.60
C ILE A 57 -11.43 -1.92 -2.05
N VAL A 58 -11.43 -3.24 -2.27
CA VAL A 58 -11.50 -3.78 -3.64
C VAL A 58 -12.87 -3.51 -4.25
N HIS A 59 -13.95 -3.67 -3.49
CA HIS A 59 -15.31 -3.37 -3.93
C HIS A 59 -15.47 -1.87 -4.25
N SER A 60 -14.98 -0.97 -3.39
CA SER A 60 -15.01 0.48 -3.62
C SER A 60 -14.17 0.89 -4.83
N LEU A 61 -13.01 0.28 -5.04
CA LEU A 61 -12.16 0.54 -6.22
C LEU A 61 -12.87 0.15 -7.53
N LEU A 62 -13.52 -1.02 -7.58
CA LEU A 62 -14.27 -1.46 -8.76
C LEU A 62 -15.44 -0.52 -9.09
N ARG A 63 -16.16 -0.07 -8.06
CA ARG A 63 -17.25 0.91 -8.22
C ARG A 63 -16.73 2.24 -8.77
N TYR A 64 -15.63 2.73 -8.21
CA TYR A 64 -15.03 3.97 -8.68
C TYR A 64 -14.53 3.88 -10.13
N ILE A 65 -13.86 2.79 -10.49
CA ILE A 65 -13.44 2.56 -11.88
C ILE A 65 -14.68 2.50 -12.78
N SER A 66 -15.76 1.84 -12.34
CA SER A 66 -17.01 1.78 -13.11
C SER A 66 -17.59 3.18 -13.40
N GLU A 67 -17.51 4.09 -12.42
CA GLU A 67 -17.92 5.48 -12.57
C GLU A 67 -17.04 6.23 -13.58
N ILE A 68 -15.71 6.10 -13.49
CA ILE A 68 -14.76 6.69 -14.47
C ILE A 68 -15.05 6.20 -15.89
N LEU A 69 -15.24 4.88 -16.04
CA LEU A 69 -15.46 4.26 -17.34
C LEU A 69 -16.87 4.52 -17.90
N GLY A 70 -17.79 5.01 -17.07
CA GLY A 70 -19.21 5.09 -17.40
C GLY A 70 -19.83 3.72 -17.73
N SER A 71 -19.22 2.63 -17.25
CA SER A 71 -19.60 1.25 -17.53
C SER A 71 -19.38 0.40 -16.28
N GLU A 72 -20.40 -0.34 -15.86
CA GLU A 72 -20.35 -1.16 -14.65
C GLU A 72 -19.42 -2.36 -14.82
N ILE A 73 -18.30 -2.37 -14.09
CA ILE A 73 -17.43 -3.54 -13.98
C ILE A 73 -18.09 -4.53 -13.01
N PRO A 74 -18.32 -5.79 -13.43
CA PRO A 74 -18.96 -6.77 -12.57
C PRO A 74 -18.09 -7.07 -11.35
N VAL A 75 -18.72 -7.07 -10.17
CA VAL A 75 -18.06 -7.41 -8.90
C VAL A 75 -18.28 -8.91 -8.60
N PRO A 76 -17.22 -9.68 -8.29
CA PRO A 76 -17.39 -11.05 -7.83
C PRO A 76 -18.22 -11.14 -6.55
N PRO A 77 -19.17 -12.08 -6.44
CA PRO A 77 -20.00 -12.25 -5.24
C PRO A 77 -19.18 -12.43 -3.95
N GLU A 78 -17.99 -13.03 -4.03
CA GLU A 78 -17.10 -13.24 -2.89
C GLU A 78 -16.52 -11.93 -2.33
N LEU A 79 -16.55 -10.84 -3.10
CA LEU A 79 -16.08 -9.50 -2.71
C LEU A 79 -17.22 -8.56 -2.32
N GLU A 80 -18.48 -8.94 -2.58
CA GLU A 80 -19.65 -8.10 -2.33
C GLU A 80 -20.13 -8.23 -0.87
N PRO A 81 -20.23 -7.15 -0.09
CA PRO A 81 -20.84 -7.16 1.25
C PRO A 81 -22.35 -7.45 1.18
N GLU A 82 -22.92 -8.13 2.19
CA GLU A 82 -24.38 -8.34 2.24
C GLU A 82 -25.12 -7.02 2.44
N VAL A 83 -24.61 -6.20 3.36
CA VAL A 83 -25.03 -4.82 3.61
C VAL A 83 -23.78 -3.97 3.66
N VAL A 84 -23.62 -3.11 2.67
CA VAL A 84 -22.46 -2.22 2.54
C VAL A 84 -22.49 -1.17 3.65
N ASP A 85 -21.40 -1.13 4.42
CA ASP A 85 -21.10 -0.11 5.40
C ASP A 85 -19.64 0.32 5.23
N ASP A 86 -19.47 1.46 4.58
CA ASP A 86 -18.16 2.04 4.30
C ASP A 86 -17.67 2.95 5.43
N SER A 87 -18.25 2.90 6.63
CA SER A 87 -17.81 3.75 7.75
C SER A 87 -16.51 3.21 8.38
N GLY A 88 -15.41 3.94 8.21
CA GLY A 88 -14.09 3.60 8.75
C GLY A 88 -14.10 3.43 10.28
N GLU A 89 -13.26 2.52 10.79
CA GLU A 89 -13.22 2.20 12.22
C GLU A 89 -11.81 2.32 12.80
N ILE A 90 -11.71 2.66 14.10
CA ILE A 90 -10.49 2.54 14.89
C ILE A 90 -10.72 1.52 15.99
N TRP A 91 -9.82 0.57 16.10
CA TRP A 91 -9.82 -0.49 17.11
C TRP A 91 -8.57 -0.40 17.96
N ARG A 92 -8.65 -0.81 19.22
CA ARG A 92 -7.48 -0.94 20.10
C ARG A 92 -7.36 -2.33 20.71
N TYR A 93 -6.13 -2.69 21.06
CA TYR A 93 -5.78 -3.94 21.72
C TYR A 93 -4.83 -3.68 22.88
N HIS A 94 -5.20 -4.10 24.07
CA HIS A 94 -4.33 -4.01 25.24
C HIS A 94 -3.12 -4.93 25.04
N LYS A 95 -1.88 -4.43 25.15
CA LYS A 95 -0.63 -5.15 24.83
C LYS A 95 -0.44 -6.46 25.63
N SER A 96 -1.06 -6.57 26.81
CA SER A 96 -1.08 -7.81 27.62
C SER A 96 -2.04 -8.89 27.10
N GLY A 97 -2.94 -8.57 26.17
CA GLY A 97 -3.94 -9.47 25.60
C GLY A 97 -5.17 -9.80 26.45
N ARG A 98 -5.32 -9.15 27.62
CA ARG A 98 -6.38 -9.48 28.61
C ARG A 98 -7.81 -9.08 28.21
N GLN A 99 -7.97 -8.05 27.36
CA GLN A 99 -9.27 -7.42 27.06
C GLN A 99 -9.79 -7.70 25.65
N GLY A 100 -9.01 -8.38 24.80
CA GLY A 100 -9.36 -8.54 23.38
C GLY A 100 -9.30 -7.21 22.61
N TRP A 101 -9.98 -7.18 21.46
CA TRP A 101 -10.09 -5.99 20.61
C TRP A 101 -11.35 -5.19 20.97
N GLU A 102 -11.22 -3.87 21.01
CA GLU A 102 -12.30 -2.92 21.31
C GLU A 102 -12.37 -1.86 20.20
N ARG A 103 -13.57 -1.61 19.67
CA ARG A 103 -13.80 -0.50 18.75
C ARG A 103 -13.92 0.79 19.55
N VAL A 104 -13.04 1.74 19.29
CA VAL A 104 -13.00 3.05 19.95
C VAL A 104 -13.52 4.18 19.07
N TYR A 105 -13.64 3.94 17.77
CA TYR A 105 -14.24 4.90 16.84
C TYR A 105 -14.92 4.19 15.68
N LYS A 106 -16.03 4.75 15.23
CA LYS A 106 -16.68 4.46 13.95
C LYS A 106 -17.06 5.78 13.30
N ALA A 107 -16.66 5.95 12.05
CA ALA A 107 -16.92 7.18 11.31
C ALA A 107 -18.44 7.40 11.16
N PRO A 108 -18.91 8.64 11.25
CA PRO A 108 -20.25 8.97 10.83
C PRO A 108 -20.38 8.78 9.30
N PRO A 109 -21.46 8.16 8.78
CA PRO A 109 -21.61 7.90 7.34
C PRO A 109 -21.44 9.15 6.46
N GLU A 110 -21.92 10.31 6.92
CA GLU A 110 -21.83 11.60 6.24
C GLU A 110 -20.38 12.11 6.04
N SER A 111 -19.42 11.60 6.81
CA SER A 111 -18.00 11.94 6.61
C SER A 111 -17.42 11.32 5.34
N MET A 112 -18.08 10.29 4.78
CA MET A 112 -17.58 9.49 3.65
C MET A 112 -16.17 8.93 3.89
N ASN A 113 -15.79 8.77 5.15
CA ASN A 113 -14.51 8.21 5.56
C ASN A 113 -14.56 6.68 5.50
N ILE A 114 -13.79 6.10 4.59
CA ILE A 114 -13.75 4.64 4.40
C ILE A 114 -12.62 3.95 5.16
N GLY A 115 -11.85 4.69 5.95
CA GLY A 115 -10.79 4.15 6.77
C GLY A 115 -9.66 5.12 7.06
N PHE A 116 -8.74 4.69 7.92
CA PHE A 116 -7.64 5.51 8.44
C PHE A 116 -6.29 5.03 7.88
N ARG A 117 -5.85 5.68 6.81
CA ARG A 117 -4.71 5.28 6.00
C ARG A 117 -3.36 5.43 6.69
N PHE A 118 -3.25 6.36 7.64
CA PHE A 118 -2.08 6.54 8.48
C PHE A 118 -2.47 6.98 9.88
N MET A 119 -1.66 6.59 10.87
CA MET A 119 -1.82 7.00 12.26
C MET A 119 -0.44 7.28 12.85
N LYS A 120 -0.31 8.37 13.60
CA LYS A 120 0.95 8.79 14.21
C LYS A 120 0.74 9.30 15.62
N ARG A 121 1.54 8.81 16.56
CA ARG A 121 1.70 9.43 17.88
C ARG A 121 2.70 10.57 17.76
N TYR A 122 2.30 11.74 18.22
CA TYR A 122 3.13 12.95 18.17
C TYR A 122 2.96 13.75 19.46
N THR A 123 4.06 14.34 19.93
CA THR A 123 4.07 15.23 21.10
C THR A 123 4.40 16.64 20.62
N THR A 124 3.49 17.58 20.85
CA THR A 124 3.71 18.98 20.47
C THR A 124 4.87 19.60 21.27
N PRO A 125 5.49 20.71 20.81
CA PRO A 125 6.50 21.41 21.60
C PRO A 125 6.02 21.88 22.98
N LYS A 126 4.70 22.01 23.17
CA LYS A 126 4.06 22.34 24.47
C LYS A 126 3.91 21.13 25.40
N GLY A 127 4.27 19.92 24.94
CA GLY A 127 4.27 18.69 25.73
C GLY A 127 2.99 17.87 25.67
N GLU A 128 2.03 18.20 24.79
CA GLU A 128 0.81 17.39 24.62
C GLU A 128 1.08 16.23 23.66
N THR A 129 0.89 14.99 24.13
CA THR A 129 0.94 13.79 23.29
C THR A 129 -0.45 13.40 22.82
N ALA A 130 -0.61 13.18 21.52
CA ALA A 130 -1.85 12.69 20.92
C ALA A 130 -1.60 11.70 19.78
N LEU A 131 -2.63 10.92 19.45
CA LEU A 131 -2.73 10.17 18.20
C LEU A 131 -3.40 11.05 17.14
N TYR A 132 -2.80 11.09 15.95
CA TYR A 132 -3.35 11.73 14.76
C TYR A 132 -3.62 10.65 13.71
N ALA A 133 -4.86 10.54 13.22
CA ALA A 133 -5.27 9.53 12.26
C ALA A 133 -5.83 10.19 10.99
N ALA A 134 -5.13 10.03 9.86
CA ALA A 134 -5.55 10.56 8.57
C ALA A 134 -6.46 9.56 7.84
N ALA A 135 -7.59 10.04 7.35
CA ALA A 135 -8.60 9.23 6.68
C ALA A 135 -8.32 9.05 5.17
N LEU A 136 -9.10 8.20 4.53
CA LEU A 136 -9.44 8.31 3.10
C LEU A 136 -10.92 8.69 2.97
N THR A 137 -11.19 9.78 2.27
CA THR A 137 -12.55 10.29 2.01
C THR A 137 -12.82 10.38 0.50
N PRO A 138 -13.17 9.28 -0.19
CA PRO A 138 -13.16 9.20 -1.66
C PRO A 138 -13.97 10.26 -2.41
N LEU A 139 -15.05 10.74 -1.80
CA LEU A 139 -15.99 11.69 -2.40
C LEU A 139 -15.94 13.08 -1.74
N ASN A 140 -14.98 13.31 -0.83
CA ASN A 140 -14.78 14.60 -0.17
C ASN A 140 -13.31 14.99 -0.24
N PRO A 141 -12.94 16.00 -1.05
CA PRO A 141 -11.56 16.44 -1.22
C PRO A 141 -11.06 17.30 -0.05
N ASN A 142 -11.66 17.20 1.14
CA ASN A 142 -11.19 17.82 2.37
C ASN A 142 -10.59 16.73 3.26
N LEU A 143 -9.27 16.76 3.42
CA LEU A 143 -8.54 15.72 4.15
C LEU A 143 -8.96 15.71 5.62
N LEU A 144 -9.65 14.65 6.02
CA LEU A 144 -10.07 14.43 7.40
C LEU A 144 -8.92 13.85 8.24
N ILE A 145 -8.59 14.53 9.33
CA ILE A 145 -7.64 14.07 10.35
C ILE A 145 -8.36 14.04 11.69
N LEU A 146 -8.28 12.92 12.40
CA LEU A 146 -8.79 12.82 13.77
C LEU A 146 -7.65 12.95 14.78
N LYS A 147 -7.92 13.59 15.92
CA LYS A 147 -7.03 13.67 17.08
C LYS A 147 -7.64 12.89 18.25
N SER A 148 -6.80 12.23 19.05
CA SER A 148 -7.18 11.69 20.36
C SER A 148 -6.02 11.77 21.35
N THR A 149 -6.27 12.30 22.55
CA THR A 149 -5.29 12.37 23.65
C THR A 149 -5.41 11.23 24.64
N ASP A 150 -6.53 10.50 24.64
CA ASP A 150 -6.79 9.35 25.52
C ASP A 150 -7.01 8.02 24.76
N GLY A 151 -7.08 8.09 23.43
CA GLY A 151 -7.27 6.97 22.52
C GLY A 151 -8.70 6.41 22.48
N THR A 152 -9.63 6.98 23.21
CA THR A 152 -11.05 6.58 23.25
C THR A 152 -11.99 7.66 22.72
N ASN A 153 -11.65 8.92 22.94
CA ASN A 153 -12.38 10.07 22.44
C ASN A 153 -11.62 10.65 21.25
N TRP A 154 -12.25 10.60 20.07
CA TRP A 154 -11.66 11.03 18.81
C TRP A 154 -12.45 12.19 18.22
N TYR A 155 -11.75 13.24 17.82
CA TYR A 155 -12.36 14.46 17.31
C TYR A 155 -11.75 14.85 15.96
N PRO A 156 -12.56 15.28 14.97
CA PRO A 156 -12.04 15.80 13.73
C PRO A 156 -11.33 17.13 13.95
N LEU A 157 -10.17 17.30 13.32
CA LEU A 157 -9.47 18.58 13.23
C LEU A 157 -9.96 19.36 12.02
N ASP A 158 -10.05 20.68 12.14
CA ASP A 158 -10.18 21.55 10.99
C ASP A 158 -8.81 21.65 10.30
N SER A 159 -8.60 20.82 9.28
CA SER A 159 -7.30 20.71 8.63
C SER A 159 -7.05 21.83 7.63
N GLY A 160 -8.09 22.37 6.99
CA GLY A 160 -7.97 23.30 5.86
C GLY A 160 -7.24 22.72 4.64
N ILE A 161 -7.01 21.40 4.60
CA ILE A 161 -6.19 20.74 3.58
C ILE A 161 -7.07 20.15 2.47
N THR A 162 -6.84 20.60 1.24
CA THR A 162 -7.36 19.94 0.05
C THR A 162 -6.62 18.64 -0.22
N GLY A 163 -7.34 17.53 -0.29
CA GLY A 163 -6.81 16.20 -0.53
C GLY A 163 -7.78 15.11 -0.10
N TYR A 164 -7.61 13.89 -0.61
CA TYR A 164 -8.50 12.77 -0.28
C TYR A 164 -7.92 11.90 0.83
N SER A 165 -6.60 11.90 0.98
CA SER A 165 -5.90 11.05 1.94
C SER A 165 -4.49 11.53 2.25
N ALA A 166 -3.89 10.99 3.31
CA ALA A 166 -2.47 11.07 3.58
C ALA A 166 -1.91 9.66 3.88
N ARG A 167 -0.72 9.36 3.34
CA ARG A 167 -0.09 8.03 3.48
C ARG A 167 0.98 7.94 4.54
N TYR A 168 1.63 9.05 4.86
CA TYR A 168 2.71 9.12 5.84
C TYR A 168 2.64 10.45 6.60
N MET A 169 2.96 10.36 7.90
CA MET A 169 3.33 11.48 8.74
C MET A 169 4.67 11.17 9.39
N THR A 170 5.60 12.11 9.36
CA THR A 170 6.88 11.97 10.07
C THR A 170 7.15 13.17 10.93
N GLU A 171 7.75 12.95 12.09
CA GLU A 171 8.34 14.02 12.87
C GLU A 171 9.72 14.34 12.30
N HIS A 172 10.03 15.62 12.16
CA HIS A 172 11.34 16.11 11.77
C HIS A 172 11.58 17.47 12.42
N LYS A 173 12.67 17.59 13.20
CA LYS A 173 13.10 18.84 13.86
C LYS A 173 11.97 19.54 14.65
N GLY A 174 11.18 18.75 15.38
CA GLY A 174 10.08 19.27 16.24
C GLY A 174 8.80 19.65 15.50
N LYS A 175 8.67 19.32 14.21
CA LYS A 175 7.47 19.50 13.40
C LYS A 175 6.94 18.17 12.88
N LEU A 176 5.63 18.06 12.79
CA LEU A 176 4.97 16.98 12.08
C LEU A 176 4.81 17.36 10.61
N TYR A 177 5.28 16.51 9.70
CA TYR A 177 5.17 16.67 8.25
C TYR A 177 4.23 15.63 7.67
N MET A 178 3.48 16.01 6.63
CA MET A 178 2.51 15.16 5.96
C MET A 178 2.35 15.52 4.48
N GLY A 179 2.18 14.52 3.63
CA GLY A 179 1.79 14.70 2.23
C GLY A 179 0.29 14.50 2.04
N ALA A 180 -0.38 15.43 1.36
CA ALA A 180 -1.76 15.26 0.92
C ALA A 180 -1.79 14.68 -0.50
N LEU A 181 -2.70 13.74 -0.76
CA LEU A 181 -2.74 12.99 -2.00
C LEU A 181 -4.02 13.20 -2.81
N PRO A 182 -3.92 13.13 -4.15
CA PRO A 182 -5.08 12.93 -5.00
C PRO A 182 -5.70 11.56 -4.71
N PHE A 183 -6.89 11.32 -5.26
CA PHE A 183 -7.55 10.03 -5.10
C PHE A 183 -6.85 8.90 -5.89
N LEU A 184 -6.56 9.14 -7.18
CA LEU A 184 -5.76 8.29 -8.07
C LEU A 184 -4.84 9.15 -8.93
N GLY A 185 -3.80 8.53 -9.49
CA GLY A 185 -2.89 9.13 -10.46
C GLY A 185 -1.98 10.20 -9.86
N MET A 186 -1.42 11.02 -10.75
CA MET A 186 -0.56 12.13 -10.37
C MET A 186 -1.34 13.31 -9.81
N GLY A 187 -0.75 13.98 -8.81
CA GLY A 187 -1.28 15.20 -8.20
C GLY A 187 -0.22 16.28 -8.01
N GLU A 188 -0.64 17.41 -7.45
CA GLU A 188 0.25 18.50 -7.07
C GLU A 188 1.18 18.12 -5.90
N THR A 189 2.28 18.85 -5.75
CA THR A 189 3.20 18.68 -4.62
C THR A 189 2.64 19.34 -3.37
N LEU A 190 1.91 18.59 -2.55
CA LEU A 190 1.27 19.09 -1.34
C LEU A 190 1.97 18.56 -0.08
N LEU A 191 3.02 19.26 0.37
CA LEU A 191 3.73 18.99 1.63
C LEU A 191 3.27 19.97 2.71
N PHE A 192 2.75 19.47 3.82
CA PHE A 192 2.33 20.27 4.95
C PHE A 192 3.23 20.02 6.17
N ALA A 193 3.38 21.05 7.00
CA ALA A 193 4.09 21.00 8.27
C ALA A 193 3.26 21.66 9.39
N SER A 194 3.40 21.16 10.62
CA SER A 194 2.80 21.77 11.80
C SER A 194 3.58 21.45 13.07
N GLU A 195 3.72 22.42 13.96
CA GLU A 195 4.22 22.21 15.33
C GLU A 195 3.08 21.73 16.27
N ASP A 196 1.86 22.21 16.01
CA ASP A 196 0.65 21.96 16.79
C ASP A 196 -0.57 21.88 15.85
N PRO A 197 -0.91 20.68 15.32
CA PRO A 197 -1.96 20.55 14.30
C PRO A 197 -3.36 21.05 14.72
N GLU A 198 -3.63 21.12 16.03
CA GLU A 198 -4.91 21.64 16.54
C GLU A 198 -4.85 23.14 16.80
N GLY A 199 -3.79 23.62 17.47
CA GLY A 199 -3.67 25.02 17.86
C GLY A 199 -3.24 25.96 16.74
N GLU A 200 -2.41 25.49 15.81
CA GLU A 200 -1.76 26.31 14.76
C GLU A 200 -2.14 25.87 13.34
N GLY A 201 -2.82 24.72 13.21
CA GLY A 201 -3.20 24.14 11.92
C GLY A 201 -1.99 23.68 11.11
N TRP A 202 -2.21 23.43 9.82
CA TRP A 202 -1.18 22.95 8.90
C TRP A 202 -0.74 24.06 7.94
N GLN A 203 0.57 24.17 7.75
CA GLN A 203 1.16 25.14 6.81
C GLN A 203 1.71 24.41 5.59
N LEU A 204 1.34 24.87 4.40
CA LEU A 204 1.91 24.38 3.15
C LEU A 204 3.38 24.80 3.06
N VAL A 205 4.26 23.85 2.79
CA VAL A 205 5.69 24.10 2.53
C VAL A 205 5.83 24.63 1.11
N ASP A 206 6.50 25.79 0.97
CA ASP A 206 6.74 26.42 -0.32
C ASP A 206 7.80 25.64 -1.12
N VAL A 207 7.34 24.96 -2.17
CA VAL A 207 8.15 24.25 -3.16
C VAL A 207 7.99 24.84 -4.57
N ALA A 208 7.36 26.02 -4.68
CA ALA A 208 7.10 26.71 -5.95
C ALA A 208 8.31 27.56 -6.37
N GLY A 209 9.42 26.89 -6.66
CA GLY A 209 10.69 27.53 -7.02
C GLY A 209 11.18 27.23 -8.43
N GLU A 210 12.48 27.35 -8.64
CA GLU A 210 13.13 27.08 -9.91
C GLU A 210 12.99 25.60 -10.32
N PRO A 211 12.80 25.30 -11.62
CA PRO A 211 12.73 23.94 -12.11
C PRO A 211 13.97 23.12 -11.71
N GLY A 212 13.74 21.95 -11.13
CA GLY A 212 14.81 21.03 -10.74
C GLY A 212 15.46 21.32 -9.38
N LYS A 213 15.00 22.33 -8.63
CA LYS A 213 15.48 22.63 -7.27
C LYS A 213 14.48 22.30 -6.16
N ASN A 214 13.33 21.72 -6.50
CA ASN A 214 12.26 21.41 -5.57
C ASN A 214 11.55 20.11 -5.96
N PRO A 215 10.95 19.39 -4.99
CA PRO A 215 10.11 18.22 -5.26
C PRO A 215 8.92 18.55 -6.15
N ARG A 216 8.54 17.58 -7.00
CA ARG A 216 7.44 17.69 -7.96
C ARG A 216 6.58 16.45 -7.97
N GLY A 217 5.27 16.62 -8.12
CA GLY A 217 4.28 15.54 -8.12
C GLY A 217 3.79 15.20 -6.71
N SER A 218 2.80 14.32 -6.65
CA SER A 218 2.18 13.87 -5.40
C SER A 218 3.20 13.20 -4.48
N ILE A 219 3.12 13.50 -3.18
CA ILE A 219 4.06 12.99 -2.16
C ILE A 219 3.51 11.70 -1.55
N ASP A 220 4.07 10.57 -1.96
CA ASP A 220 3.64 9.25 -1.50
C ASP A 220 4.32 8.79 -0.21
N LEU A 221 5.52 9.30 0.08
CA LEU A 221 6.28 8.98 1.29
C LEU A 221 7.05 10.17 1.82
N ILE A 222 7.33 10.15 3.13
CA ILE A 222 8.19 11.11 3.82
C ILE A 222 9.04 10.34 4.84
N LEU A 223 10.32 10.66 4.94
CA LEU A 223 11.25 10.10 5.92
C LEU A 223 12.11 11.21 6.54
N SER A 224 12.26 11.19 7.86
CA SER A 224 13.26 11.97 8.59
C SER A 224 14.48 11.09 8.86
N TYR A 225 15.64 11.44 8.31
CA TYR A 225 16.88 10.68 8.52
C TYR A 225 18.12 11.54 8.30
N ASN A 226 19.16 11.34 9.11
CA ASN A 226 20.43 12.07 9.03
C ASN A 226 20.25 13.60 8.90
N ASP A 227 19.41 14.17 9.76
CA ASP A 227 19.07 15.59 9.78
C ASP A 227 18.44 16.15 8.49
N HIS A 228 18.03 15.30 7.55
CA HIS A 228 17.32 15.68 6.34
C HIS A 228 15.89 15.14 6.31
N LEU A 229 15.02 15.88 5.60
CA LEU A 229 13.71 15.38 5.23
C LEU A 229 13.79 14.85 3.80
N TYR A 230 13.45 13.57 3.64
CA TYR A 230 13.31 12.91 2.35
C TYR A 230 11.82 12.86 1.98
N VAL A 231 11.50 13.13 0.72
CA VAL A 231 10.15 12.96 0.15
C VAL A 231 10.23 12.13 -1.12
N GLY A 232 9.30 11.21 -1.29
CA GLY A 232 9.17 10.45 -2.53
C GLY A 232 7.95 10.90 -3.30
N THR A 233 8.14 11.17 -4.58
CA THR A 233 7.12 11.74 -5.45
C THR A 233 6.93 10.92 -6.72
N VAL A 234 5.80 11.16 -7.39
CA VAL A 234 5.41 10.44 -8.62
C VAL A 234 5.61 11.34 -9.84
N GLN A 235 6.21 10.80 -10.91
CA GLN A 235 6.34 11.43 -12.21
C GLN A 235 5.93 10.45 -13.34
N PRO A 236 5.61 10.93 -14.56
CA PRO A 236 5.17 10.06 -15.66
C PRO A 236 6.21 9.02 -16.09
N ASN A 237 7.49 9.27 -15.79
CA ASN A 237 8.62 8.40 -16.10
C ASN A 237 9.14 7.64 -14.87
N GLY A 238 8.32 7.50 -13.83
CA GLY A 238 8.63 6.77 -12.60
C GLY A 238 8.82 7.68 -11.38
N PHE A 239 8.99 7.08 -10.21
CA PHE A 239 9.12 7.85 -8.97
C PHE A 239 10.42 8.68 -8.94
N GLU A 240 10.39 9.70 -8.09
CA GLU A 240 11.56 10.46 -7.67
C GLU A 240 11.72 10.41 -6.15
N ILE A 241 12.96 10.53 -5.66
CA ILE A 241 13.26 10.78 -4.25
C ILE A 241 14.03 12.10 -4.17
N TRP A 242 13.56 12.99 -3.31
CA TRP A 242 14.19 14.27 -3.01
C TRP A 242 14.58 14.32 -1.54
N ARG A 243 15.63 15.07 -1.22
CA ARG A 243 15.94 15.45 0.16
C ARG A 243 16.24 16.92 0.31
N THR A 244 16.09 17.44 1.50
CA THR A 244 16.56 18.78 1.85
C THR A 244 18.09 18.85 1.73
N LEU A 245 18.62 19.99 1.27
CA LEU A 245 20.06 20.29 1.32
C LEU A 245 20.46 20.82 2.71
N GLY A 246 19.62 21.69 3.28
CA GLY A 246 19.67 22.06 4.70
C GLY A 246 18.95 21.06 5.60
N GLU A 247 18.81 21.40 6.87
CA GLU A 247 18.04 20.57 7.80
C GLU A 247 16.55 20.64 7.48
N LEU A 248 16.00 21.85 7.34
CA LEU A 248 14.58 22.07 7.12
C LEU A 248 14.22 22.21 5.62
N PRO A 249 12.97 21.89 5.25
CA PRO A 249 12.41 22.23 3.95
C PRO A 249 12.44 23.73 3.65
N GLU A 250 13.15 24.10 2.59
CA GLU A 250 13.26 25.46 2.10
C GLU A 250 13.16 25.48 0.58
N LYS A 251 12.50 26.51 0.04
CA LYS A 251 12.37 26.68 -1.41
C LYS A 251 13.76 26.73 -2.08
N ASP A 252 13.89 26.03 -3.19
CA ASP A 252 15.10 25.92 -4.00
C ASP A 252 16.30 25.25 -3.30
N ASN A 253 16.08 24.66 -2.12
CA ASN A 253 17.12 24.07 -1.29
C ASN A 253 16.96 22.54 -1.15
N TRP A 254 16.68 21.88 -2.27
CA TRP A 254 16.52 20.42 -2.35
C TRP A 254 17.50 19.79 -3.32
N LYS A 255 17.80 18.51 -3.07
CA LYS A 255 18.57 17.64 -3.96
C LYS A 255 17.69 16.49 -4.46
N LEU A 256 17.67 16.29 -5.77
CA LEU A 256 17.12 15.09 -6.40
C LEU A 256 18.12 13.94 -6.19
N VAL A 257 17.67 12.87 -5.52
CA VAL A 257 18.48 11.71 -5.09
C VAL A 257 18.25 10.51 -5.99
N VAL A 258 17.00 10.27 -6.38
CA VAL A 258 16.63 9.22 -7.34
C VAL A 258 15.67 9.84 -8.35
N ASP A 259 15.87 9.57 -9.63
CA ASP A 259 15.00 10.02 -10.71
C ASP A 259 14.59 8.89 -11.65
N GLN A 260 13.49 9.13 -12.38
CA GLN A 260 13.03 8.28 -13.49
C GLN A 260 12.81 6.81 -13.09
N GLY A 261 12.25 6.57 -11.91
CA GLY A 261 11.93 5.23 -11.42
C GLY A 261 13.14 4.33 -11.20
N ALA A 262 14.34 4.92 -10.99
CA ALA A 262 15.59 4.17 -10.86
C ALA A 262 15.89 3.27 -12.08
N GLY A 263 15.67 3.81 -13.28
CA GLY A 263 15.98 3.15 -14.55
C GLY A 263 14.84 2.33 -15.16
N ASP A 264 13.66 2.33 -14.54
CA ASP A 264 12.45 1.73 -15.09
C ASP A 264 11.23 2.63 -14.80
N ALA A 265 10.62 3.19 -15.84
CA ALA A 265 9.44 4.05 -15.67
C ALA A 265 8.24 3.31 -15.07
N ARG A 266 8.23 1.97 -15.10
CA ARG A 266 7.19 1.18 -14.44
C ARG A 266 7.32 1.14 -12.92
N ASN A 267 8.43 1.64 -12.36
CA ASN A 267 8.49 1.96 -10.94
C ASN A 267 7.82 3.31 -10.72
N GLU A 268 6.50 3.33 -10.71
CA GLU A 268 5.70 4.56 -10.71
C GLU A 268 5.66 5.21 -9.33
N HIS A 269 5.44 4.42 -8.30
CA HIS A 269 5.29 4.89 -6.93
C HIS A 269 6.41 4.40 -6.02
N PRO A 270 6.95 5.25 -5.13
CA PRO A 270 7.75 4.80 -4.01
C PRO A 270 6.80 4.52 -2.83
N TRP A 271 6.56 3.25 -2.50
CA TRP A 271 5.43 2.84 -1.63
C TRP A 271 5.81 2.59 -0.19
N SER A 272 7.03 2.13 0.03
CA SER A 272 7.57 1.84 1.37
C SER A 272 9.00 2.33 1.49
N ILE A 273 9.35 2.76 2.70
CA ILE A 273 10.67 3.29 3.01
C ILE A 273 11.10 2.85 4.41
N ALA A 274 12.37 2.48 4.57
CA ALA A 274 12.95 2.19 5.87
C ALA A 274 14.46 2.43 5.87
N VAL A 275 15.00 2.84 7.02
CA VAL A 275 16.44 2.91 7.23
C VAL A 275 16.92 1.60 7.85
N PHE A 276 17.95 0.99 7.26
CA PHE A 276 18.58 -0.21 7.79
C PHE A 276 20.06 -0.24 7.44
N ARG A 277 20.94 -0.44 8.43
CA ARG A 277 22.41 -0.50 8.25
C ARG A 277 22.94 0.65 7.39
N ASP A 278 22.64 1.87 7.81
CA ASP A 278 23.08 3.13 7.20
C ASP A 278 22.61 3.37 5.75
N HIS A 279 21.66 2.56 5.25
CA HIS A 279 21.03 2.76 3.95
C HIS A 279 19.54 3.04 4.10
N ILE A 280 19.00 3.86 3.19
CA ILE A 280 17.56 4.03 3.00
C ILE A 280 17.10 3.02 1.95
N TYR A 281 16.20 2.13 2.31
CA TYR A 281 15.55 1.19 1.40
C TYR A 281 14.25 1.78 0.89
N VAL A 282 14.02 1.72 -0.42
CA VAL A 282 12.79 2.21 -1.06
C VAL A 282 12.19 1.12 -1.93
N GLY A 283 10.97 0.70 -1.57
CA GLY A 283 10.20 -0.29 -2.30
C GLY A 283 9.23 0.36 -3.30
N THR A 284 9.12 -0.21 -4.50
CA THR A 284 8.29 0.38 -5.57
C THR A 284 6.91 -0.29 -5.69
N ALA A 285 6.02 0.36 -6.45
CA ALA A 285 4.68 -0.12 -6.76
C ALA A 285 4.17 0.42 -8.12
N ILE A 286 3.12 -0.23 -8.62
CA ILE A 286 2.35 0.16 -9.82
C ILE A 286 0.90 0.44 -9.39
N GLU A 287 0.25 1.48 -9.89
CA GLU A 287 -1.08 1.83 -9.38
C GLU A 287 -2.10 0.69 -9.59
N ALA A 288 -2.74 0.24 -8.51
CA ALA A 288 -3.67 -0.91 -8.49
C ALA A 288 -3.20 -2.16 -9.30
N ALA A 289 -1.88 -2.35 -9.42
CA ALA A 289 -1.18 -3.42 -10.17
C ALA A 289 -1.31 -3.43 -11.69
N VAL A 290 -2.25 -2.66 -12.27
CA VAL A 290 -2.51 -2.61 -13.72
C VAL A 290 -2.81 -1.21 -14.25
N PHE A 291 -3.02 -0.22 -13.39
CA PHE A 291 -3.20 1.17 -13.79
C PHE A 291 -1.86 1.89 -13.76
N SER A 292 -1.78 3.01 -14.47
CA SER A 292 -0.57 3.83 -14.51
C SER A 292 -0.82 5.20 -13.90
N ALA A 293 0.16 5.69 -13.15
CA ALA A 293 0.21 7.09 -12.78
C ALA A 293 0.53 8.01 -13.99
N ASN A 294 1.05 7.47 -15.10
CA ASN A 294 1.33 8.26 -16.30
C ASN A 294 0.01 8.65 -17.01
N PRO A 295 -0.28 9.95 -17.18
CA PRO A 295 -1.55 10.40 -17.78
C PRO A 295 -1.72 10.02 -19.26
N GLU A 296 -0.65 9.57 -19.94
CA GLU A 296 -0.71 9.09 -21.32
C GLU A 296 -1.06 7.59 -21.42
N GLN A 297 -1.15 6.88 -20.28
CA GLN A 297 -1.38 5.44 -20.22
C GLN A 297 -2.46 5.13 -19.18
N ASP A 298 -3.59 4.58 -19.59
CA ASP A 298 -4.62 4.19 -18.61
C ASP A 298 -4.29 2.84 -17.94
N ILE A 299 -3.88 1.86 -18.74
CA ILE A 299 -3.62 0.48 -18.32
C ILE A 299 -2.23 0.07 -18.78
N VAL A 300 -1.54 -0.67 -17.93
CA VAL A 300 -0.18 -1.13 -18.18
C VAL A 300 0.01 -2.60 -17.80
N PRO A 301 0.93 -3.32 -18.47
CA PRO A 301 1.26 -4.69 -18.08
C PRO A 301 1.74 -4.78 -16.62
N PRO A 302 1.30 -5.79 -15.85
CA PRO A 302 1.74 -5.96 -14.48
C PRO A 302 3.25 -6.26 -14.45
N LYS A 303 3.92 -5.77 -13.42
CA LYS A 303 5.32 -6.08 -13.11
C LYS A 303 5.43 -6.23 -11.58
N GLY A 304 6.30 -7.13 -11.14
CA GLY A 304 6.66 -7.22 -9.73
C GLY A 304 7.37 -5.94 -9.26
N PHE A 305 7.30 -5.62 -7.98
CA PHE A 305 8.02 -4.46 -7.44
C PHE A 305 9.54 -4.59 -7.60
N ASP A 306 10.22 -3.45 -7.58
CA ASP A 306 11.66 -3.35 -7.35
C ASP A 306 11.94 -2.83 -5.94
N LEU A 307 13.14 -3.10 -5.44
CA LEU A 307 13.68 -2.54 -4.21
C LEU A 307 15.04 -1.92 -4.52
N ILE A 308 15.21 -0.66 -4.18
CA ILE A 308 16.52 0.01 -4.21
C ILE A 308 17.00 0.30 -2.78
N ARG A 309 18.30 0.56 -2.64
CA ARG A 309 18.88 1.17 -1.45
C ARG A 309 19.66 2.43 -1.82
N ILE A 310 19.68 3.41 -0.93
CA ILE A 310 20.38 4.68 -1.08
C ILE A 310 21.41 4.78 0.05
N ASP A 311 22.66 5.06 -0.29
CA ASP A 311 23.75 5.24 0.68
C ASP A 311 23.82 6.68 1.23
N LYS A 312 24.75 6.92 2.16
CA LYS A 312 24.95 8.24 2.79
C LYS A 312 25.40 9.35 1.84
N ASP A 313 25.95 8.99 0.67
CA ASP A 313 26.46 9.91 -0.33
C ASP A 313 25.42 10.14 -1.45
N ASP A 314 24.19 9.67 -1.23
CA ASP A 314 23.03 9.71 -2.14
C ASP A 314 23.20 8.85 -3.40
N ASN A 315 24.09 7.85 -3.41
CA ASN A 315 24.15 6.87 -4.50
C ASN A 315 23.08 5.80 -4.27
N TRP A 316 22.39 5.40 -5.33
CA TRP A 316 21.40 4.34 -5.26
C TRP A 316 21.81 3.09 -6.04
N GLU A 317 21.42 1.92 -5.51
CA GLU A 317 21.69 0.61 -6.09
C GLU A 317 20.41 -0.25 -6.10
N LEU A 318 20.25 -1.06 -7.14
CA LEU A 318 19.15 -2.02 -7.23
C LEU A 318 19.42 -3.21 -6.31
N VAL A 319 18.53 -3.50 -5.36
CA VAL A 319 18.63 -4.64 -4.45
C VAL A 319 17.85 -5.82 -4.99
N VAL A 320 16.56 -5.64 -5.28
CA VAL A 320 15.67 -6.64 -5.90
C VAL A 320 15.09 -6.02 -7.16
N GLY A 321 15.17 -6.73 -8.28
CA GLY A 321 14.65 -6.22 -9.55
C GLY A 321 15.26 -6.92 -10.76
N GLY A 322 14.70 -6.70 -11.94
CA GLY A 322 15.19 -7.26 -13.20
C GLY A 322 15.58 -6.20 -14.23
N PRO A 323 15.82 -6.63 -15.48
CA PRO A 323 15.84 -5.74 -16.63
C PRO A 323 14.59 -4.83 -16.62
N PRO A 324 14.74 -3.53 -16.91
CA PRO A 324 13.62 -2.60 -16.86
C PRO A 324 12.56 -2.95 -17.90
N VAL A 325 11.29 -2.87 -17.52
CA VAL A 325 10.15 -3.08 -18.45
C VAL A 325 10.03 -1.89 -19.39
N VAL A 326 10.14 -0.67 -18.85
CA VAL A 326 10.17 0.57 -19.62
C VAL A 326 11.47 1.30 -19.28
N PRO A 327 12.56 1.04 -20.03
CA PRO A 327 13.88 1.60 -19.72
C PRO A 327 13.87 3.12 -19.67
N THR A 328 14.50 3.70 -18.65
CA THR A 328 14.78 5.13 -18.54
C THR A 328 16.28 5.37 -18.41
N ASN A 329 16.71 6.63 -18.50
CA ASN A 329 18.10 7.03 -18.34
C ASN A 329 18.23 8.03 -17.17
N PRO A 330 18.23 7.54 -15.92
CA PRO A 330 18.37 8.39 -14.74
C PRO A 330 19.60 9.28 -14.82
N THR A 331 19.46 10.51 -14.33
CA THR A 331 20.58 11.46 -14.20
C THR A 331 21.28 11.32 -12.85
N THR A 332 20.61 10.74 -11.86
CA THR A 332 21.09 10.56 -10.48
C THR A 332 21.93 9.30 -10.28
N GLY A 333 21.99 8.41 -11.26
CA GLY A 333 22.68 7.12 -11.13
C GLY A 333 22.51 6.25 -12.35
N THR A 334 22.87 4.97 -12.24
CA THR A 334 22.72 3.99 -13.32
C THR A 334 22.13 2.71 -12.76
N ARG A 335 21.12 2.17 -13.46
CA ARG A 335 20.50 0.90 -13.08
C ARG A 335 21.47 -0.27 -13.31
N GLY A 336 22.02 -0.78 -12.22
CA GLY A 336 22.85 -1.99 -12.23
C GLY A 336 22.04 -3.29 -12.19
N GLN A 337 22.76 -4.41 -12.06
CA GLN A 337 22.17 -5.71 -11.71
C GLN A 337 21.71 -5.71 -10.24
N PRO A 338 20.66 -6.48 -9.87
CA PRO A 338 20.18 -6.55 -8.50
C PRO A 338 21.26 -7.18 -7.59
N LEU A 339 21.61 -6.48 -6.51
CA LEU A 339 22.60 -6.97 -5.53
C LEU A 339 22.20 -8.31 -4.90
N SER A 340 20.90 -8.55 -4.72
CA SER A 340 20.39 -9.79 -4.12
C SER A 340 20.38 -10.98 -5.08
N GLY A 341 20.50 -10.73 -6.40
CA GLY A 341 20.25 -11.71 -7.45
C GLY A 341 18.76 -12.06 -7.67
N TYR A 342 17.82 -11.52 -6.88
CA TYR A 342 16.39 -11.76 -7.08
C TYR A 342 15.80 -10.83 -8.16
N PRO A 343 14.95 -11.37 -9.05
CA PRO A 343 14.20 -10.57 -10.01
C PRO A 343 13.07 -9.78 -9.32
N SER A 344 12.45 -8.86 -10.04
CA SER A 344 11.32 -8.05 -9.56
C SER A 344 10.23 -8.91 -8.91
N GLY A 345 9.68 -8.45 -7.78
CA GLY A 345 8.69 -9.17 -6.99
C GLY A 345 9.18 -10.49 -6.39
N PHE A 346 10.50 -10.67 -6.25
CA PHE A 346 11.14 -11.96 -5.92
C PHE A 346 10.83 -13.08 -6.93
N GLY A 347 10.50 -12.71 -8.17
CA GLY A 347 10.13 -13.65 -9.24
C GLY A 347 8.64 -13.98 -9.30
N ASN A 348 7.85 -13.44 -8.37
CA ASN A 348 6.40 -13.51 -8.43
C ASN A 348 5.85 -12.21 -9.03
N ILE A 349 5.41 -12.25 -10.30
CA ILE A 349 4.84 -11.08 -10.99
C ILE A 349 3.60 -10.51 -10.28
N SER A 350 2.92 -11.34 -9.48
CA SER A 350 1.76 -10.89 -8.74
C SER A 350 2.11 -9.99 -7.56
N ASN A 351 3.36 -10.02 -7.08
CA ASN A 351 3.88 -9.11 -6.05
C ASN A 351 4.05 -7.71 -6.62
N ALA A 352 2.94 -7.03 -6.87
CA ALA A 352 2.95 -5.71 -7.49
C ALA A 352 3.62 -4.67 -6.58
N TYR A 353 3.49 -4.79 -5.24
CA TYR A 353 4.02 -3.80 -4.29
C TYR A 353 5.06 -4.40 -3.34
N CYS A 354 6.13 -3.66 -3.13
CA CYS A 354 6.88 -3.69 -1.88
C CYS A 354 6.09 -2.84 -0.88
N TRP A 355 5.15 -3.47 -0.16
CA TRP A 355 4.12 -2.73 0.54
C TRP A 355 4.58 -2.18 1.89
N GLN A 356 5.45 -2.91 2.59
CA GLN A 356 5.97 -2.51 3.89
C GLN A 356 7.43 -2.92 4.05
N LEU A 357 8.23 -2.01 4.63
CA LEU A 357 9.61 -2.25 5.06
C LEU A 357 9.70 -1.87 6.53
N GLN A 358 10.22 -2.75 7.37
CA GLN A 358 10.32 -2.49 8.81
C GLN A 358 11.54 -3.17 9.42
N PRO A 359 12.51 -2.41 9.94
CA PRO A 359 13.58 -2.95 10.77
C PRO A 359 13.00 -3.54 12.05
N PHE A 360 13.47 -4.73 12.42
CA PHE A 360 13.12 -5.40 13.67
C PHE A 360 14.32 -6.21 14.18
N GLY A 361 14.88 -5.80 15.32
CA GLY A 361 16.14 -6.35 15.82
C GLY A 361 17.29 -6.08 14.85
N ASN A 362 18.04 -7.13 14.47
CA ASN A 362 19.13 -7.05 13.51
C ASN A 362 18.69 -7.40 12.06
N GLN A 363 17.39 -7.36 11.79
CA GLN A 363 16.81 -7.76 10.51
C GLN A 363 15.95 -6.64 9.92
N LEU A 364 15.87 -6.59 8.60
CA LEU A 364 14.87 -5.82 7.87
C LEU A 364 13.81 -6.79 7.35
N TYR A 365 12.53 -6.50 7.63
CA TYR A 365 11.39 -7.24 7.08
C TYR A 365 10.79 -6.51 5.89
N LEU A 366 10.35 -7.28 4.90
CA LEU A 366 9.67 -6.80 3.70
C LEU A 366 8.37 -7.58 3.50
N GLY A 367 7.25 -6.86 3.43
CA GLY A 367 5.93 -7.43 3.14
C GLY A 367 5.40 -7.00 1.78
N THR A 368 4.78 -7.92 1.05
CA THR A 368 4.30 -7.66 -0.32
C THR A 368 2.79 -7.46 -0.41
N PHE A 369 2.35 -6.96 -1.57
CA PHE A 369 0.99 -7.11 -2.08
C PHE A 369 0.99 -8.08 -3.26
N SER A 370 0.26 -9.19 -3.17
CA SER A 370 0.04 -10.12 -4.28
C SER A 370 -1.41 -10.05 -4.78
N TRP A 371 -1.63 -9.76 -6.07
CA TRP A 371 -2.97 -9.82 -6.66
C TRP A 371 -3.41 -11.24 -7.08
N SER A 372 -2.59 -12.27 -6.84
CA SER A 372 -2.81 -13.64 -7.33
C SER A 372 -4.17 -14.24 -6.91
N VAL A 373 -4.60 -13.99 -5.68
CA VAL A 373 -5.88 -14.51 -5.15
C VAL A 373 -7.11 -13.81 -5.74
N LEU A 374 -6.93 -12.67 -6.42
CA LEU A 374 -8.01 -12.01 -7.16
C LEU A 374 -8.29 -12.73 -8.49
N ILE A 375 -7.36 -13.51 -9.04
CA ILE A 375 -7.56 -14.17 -10.34
C ILE A 375 -8.80 -15.11 -10.34
N PRO A 376 -8.94 -16.07 -9.40
CA PRO A 376 -10.06 -17.00 -9.43
C PRO A 376 -11.46 -16.36 -9.46
N PRO A 377 -11.81 -15.41 -8.57
CA PRO A 377 -13.15 -14.81 -8.57
C PRO A 377 -13.45 -13.98 -9.83
N PHE A 378 -12.43 -13.43 -10.50
CA PHE A 378 -12.61 -12.67 -11.74
C PHE A 378 -12.66 -13.53 -13.01
N LEU A 379 -12.13 -14.76 -13.00
CA LEU A 379 -12.10 -15.64 -14.18
C LEU A 379 -13.50 -15.86 -14.80
N PRO A 380 -14.57 -16.18 -14.04
CA PRO A 380 -15.91 -16.33 -14.61
C PRO A 380 -16.49 -15.05 -15.22
N LEU A 381 -16.02 -13.89 -14.78
CA LEU A 381 -16.47 -12.56 -15.19
C LEU A 381 -15.64 -11.98 -16.35
N LEU A 382 -14.53 -12.64 -16.71
CA LEU A 382 -13.65 -12.22 -17.79
C LEU A 382 -14.39 -11.93 -19.12
N PRO A 383 -15.41 -12.71 -19.56
CA PRO A 383 -16.18 -12.39 -20.75
C PRO A 383 -16.84 -11.01 -20.73
N ASP A 384 -17.35 -10.61 -19.57
CA ASP A 384 -18.09 -9.35 -19.38
C ASP A 384 -17.10 -8.18 -19.25
N ILE A 385 -16.03 -8.38 -18.48
CA ILE A 385 -14.93 -7.41 -18.33
C ILE A 385 -14.27 -7.11 -19.67
N LEU A 386 -13.98 -8.13 -20.48
CA LEU A 386 -13.37 -7.93 -21.79
C LEU A 386 -14.29 -7.14 -22.73
N GLN A 387 -15.61 -7.34 -22.66
CA GLN A 387 -16.54 -6.54 -23.47
C GLN A 387 -16.46 -5.04 -23.13
N ILE A 388 -16.17 -4.71 -21.88
CA ILE A 388 -16.00 -3.33 -21.40
C ILE A 388 -14.62 -2.77 -21.79
N LEU A 389 -13.55 -3.55 -21.61
CA LEU A 389 -12.17 -3.08 -21.80
C LEU A 389 -11.73 -3.04 -23.27
N LEU A 390 -12.16 -3.98 -24.11
CA LEU A 390 -11.71 -4.11 -25.50
C LEU A 390 -11.95 -2.86 -26.37
N PRO A 391 -13.10 -2.15 -26.27
CA PRO A 391 -13.30 -0.88 -26.98
C PRO A 391 -12.33 0.23 -26.57
N MET A 392 -11.74 0.14 -25.38
CA MET A 392 -10.83 1.15 -24.82
C MET A 392 -9.38 0.89 -25.20
N LEU A 393 -8.96 -0.39 -25.25
CA LEU A 393 -7.63 -0.80 -25.68
C LEU A 393 -7.30 -0.33 -27.12
N GLY A 394 -8.31 -0.11 -27.97
CA GLY A 394 -8.14 0.43 -29.33
C GLY A 394 -7.97 1.96 -29.41
N ARG A 395 -8.00 2.69 -28.29
CA ARG A 395 -7.84 4.16 -28.22
C ARG A 395 -6.50 4.58 -27.62
N THR A 396 -5.93 3.76 -26.74
CA THR A 396 -4.61 3.97 -26.15
C THR A 396 -3.55 3.52 -27.15
N GLY A 397 -2.63 4.40 -27.55
CA GLY A 397 -1.48 4.10 -28.41
C GLY A 397 -0.45 3.18 -27.74
N ALA A 398 -0.90 2.09 -27.12
CA ALA A 398 -0.06 1.04 -26.60
C ALA A 398 0.44 0.20 -27.77
N ASP A 399 1.55 0.64 -28.37
CA ASP A 399 2.39 -0.21 -29.19
C ASP A 399 2.70 -1.47 -28.38
N ASN A 400 2.09 -2.62 -28.78
CA ASN A 400 2.54 -4.02 -28.60
C ASN A 400 1.43 -5.06 -28.33
N ILE A 401 0.14 -4.71 -28.34
CA ILE A 401 -0.93 -5.73 -28.46
C ILE A 401 -1.89 -5.32 -29.58
N ASP A 402 -1.46 -5.54 -30.83
CA ASP A 402 -2.35 -5.45 -31.99
C ASP A 402 -3.20 -6.72 -32.07
N LEU A 403 -4.20 -6.83 -31.17
CA LEU A 403 -5.23 -7.86 -31.30
C LEU A 403 -6.03 -7.52 -32.56
N GLY A 404 -5.77 -8.26 -33.64
CA GLY A 404 -6.41 -8.02 -34.93
C GLY A 404 -7.94 -8.08 -34.79
N ARG A 405 -8.67 -7.31 -35.62
CA ARG A 405 -10.16 -7.32 -35.60
C ARG A 405 -10.75 -8.73 -35.71
N GLU A 406 -10.04 -9.66 -36.36
CA GLU A 406 -10.41 -11.06 -36.50
C GLU A 406 -10.24 -11.84 -35.18
N GLU A 407 -9.09 -11.74 -34.51
CA GLU A 407 -8.85 -12.37 -33.20
C GLU A 407 -9.84 -11.88 -32.15
N LEU A 408 -10.17 -10.58 -32.21
CA LEU A 408 -11.18 -9.96 -31.37
C LEU A 408 -12.59 -10.52 -31.63
N ALA A 409 -12.94 -10.74 -32.89
CA ALA A 409 -14.20 -11.33 -33.28
C ALA A 409 -14.29 -12.81 -32.87
N GLU A 410 -13.20 -13.57 -33.02
CA GLU A 410 -13.10 -14.95 -32.56
C GLU A 410 -13.22 -15.06 -31.04
N MET A 411 -12.51 -14.22 -30.28
CA MET A 411 -12.65 -14.14 -28.83
C MET A 411 -14.11 -13.84 -28.43
N LYS A 412 -14.73 -12.83 -29.03
CA LYS A 412 -16.15 -12.52 -28.78
C LYS A 412 -17.07 -13.70 -29.12
N GLY A 413 -16.76 -14.46 -30.16
CA GLY A 413 -17.49 -15.68 -30.53
C GLY A 413 -17.33 -16.82 -29.53
N ILE A 414 -16.12 -17.03 -29.01
CA ILE A 414 -15.84 -18.02 -27.97
C ILE A 414 -16.57 -17.65 -26.68
N LEU A 415 -16.44 -16.40 -26.23
CA LEU A 415 -17.02 -15.91 -24.97
C LEU A 415 -18.55 -16.00 -24.93
N LYS A 416 -19.22 -15.98 -26.08
CA LYS A 416 -20.69 -16.12 -26.20
C LYS A 416 -21.19 -17.57 -26.16
N LYS A 417 -20.32 -18.59 -26.17
CA LYS A 417 -20.77 -19.99 -26.12
C LYS A 417 -21.37 -20.31 -24.73
N PRO A 418 -22.50 -21.05 -24.66
CA PRO A 418 -23.28 -21.22 -23.42
C PRO A 418 -22.54 -21.92 -22.28
N ASN A 419 -21.42 -22.60 -22.56
CA ASN A 419 -20.66 -23.36 -21.57
C ASN A 419 -19.35 -22.69 -21.12
N VAL A 420 -18.98 -21.53 -21.70
CA VAL A 420 -17.69 -20.89 -21.36
C VAL A 420 -17.65 -20.42 -19.92
N ARG A 421 -18.71 -19.77 -19.44
CA ARG A 421 -18.79 -19.32 -18.04
C ARG A 421 -18.60 -20.49 -17.06
N LYS A 422 -19.32 -21.60 -17.28
CA LYS A 422 -19.19 -22.81 -16.48
C LYS A 422 -17.78 -23.42 -16.54
N LEU A 423 -17.13 -23.40 -17.70
CA LEU A 423 -15.73 -23.82 -17.84
C LEU A 423 -14.79 -22.91 -17.04
N LEU A 424 -14.98 -21.60 -17.10
CA LEU A 424 -14.19 -20.62 -16.34
C LEU A 424 -14.41 -20.74 -14.83
N GLU A 425 -15.62 -21.10 -14.37
CA GLU A 425 -15.88 -21.44 -12.97
C GLU A 425 -15.10 -22.68 -12.52
N TYR A 426 -15.07 -23.74 -13.34
CA TYR A 426 -14.23 -24.91 -13.05
C TYR A 426 -12.74 -24.57 -13.05
N LEU A 427 -12.29 -23.73 -13.98
CA LEU A 427 -10.92 -23.25 -14.01
C LEU A 427 -10.59 -22.41 -12.78
N ALA A 428 -11.48 -21.51 -12.35
CA ALA A 428 -11.33 -20.73 -11.13
C ALA A 428 -11.15 -21.63 -9.91
N CYS A 429 -11.99 -22.66 -9.77
CA CYS A 429 -11.87 -23.65 -8.70
C CYS A 429 -10.53 -24.40 -8.75
N PHE A 430 -10.06 -24.74 -9.94
CA PHE A 430 -8.78 -25.43 -10.13
C PHE A 430 -7.59 -24.53 -9.80
N VAL A 431 -7.58 -23.29 -10.30
CA VAL A 431 -6.54 -22.28 -10.02
C VAL A 431 -6.49 -21.99 -8.52
N MET A 432 -7.63 -21.81 -7.85
CA MET A 432 -7.66 -21.60 -6.40
C MET A 432 -7.08 -22.80 -5.63
N LYS A 433 -7.36 -24.04 -6.05
CA LYS A 433 -6.80 -25.25 -5.42
C LYS A 433 -5.30 -25.37 -5.59
N LEU A 434 -4.79 -25.08 -6.80
CA LEU A 434 -3.34 -25.08 -7.06
C LEU A 434 -2.63 -23.94 -6.33
N GLY A 435 -3.24 -22.76 -6.36
CA GLY A 435 -2.74 -21.52 -5.77
C GLY A 435 -2.80 -21.48 -4.26
N TYR A 436 -3.61 -22.32 -3.60
CA TYR A 436 -3.83 -22.27 -2.14
C TYR A 436 -2.54 -22.22 -1.30
N ARG A 437 -1.45 -22.85 -1.76
CA ARG A 437 -0.16 -22.89 -1.06
C ARG A 437 0.80 -21.75 -1.41
N VAL A 438 0.51 -20.95 -2.42
CA VAL A 438 1.39 -19.92 -2.99
C VAL A 438 0.68 -18.57 -3.21
N PHE A 439 -0.62 -18.51 -2.94
CA PHE A 439 -1.41 -17.29 -2.91
C PHE A 439 -1.34 -16.64 -1.55
N GLY A 440 -1.57 -15.34 -1.54
CA GLY A 440 -1.38 -14.49 -0.38
C GLY A 440 -0.14 -13.62 -0.57
N PHE A 441 0.11 -12.76 0.41
CA PHE A 441 1.35 -12.00 0.44
C PHE A 441 2.56 -12.91 0.68
N ASP A 442 3.70 -12.34 0.33
CA ASP A 442 5.00 -12.84 0.74
C ASP A 442 5.57 -11.95 1.86
N LEU A 443 6.24 -12.59 2.82
CA LEU A 443 7.01 -11.95 3.89
C LEU A 443 8.44 -12.43 3.79
N TRP A 444 9.36 -11.48 3.67
CA TRP A 444 10.80 -11.71 3.57
C TRP A 444 11.52 -11.02 4.71
N LYS A 445 12.71 -11.51 5.03
CA LYS A 445 13.62 -10.85 5.95
C LYS A 445 15.05 -10.92 5.43
N THR A 446 15.89 -9.99 5.86
CA THR A 446 17.32 -10.00 5.58
C THR A 446 18.09 -9.54 6.81
N GLN A 447 19.29 -10.07 7.01
CA GLN A 447 20.19 -9.62 8.07
C GLN A 447 21.11 -8.51 7.60
N ASP A 448 21.42 -8.40 6.32
CA ASP A 448 22.42 -7.48 5.76
C ASP A 448 21.85 -6.49 4.74
N GLY A 449 20.57 -6.64 4.39
CA GLY A 449 19.90 -5.77 3.44
C GLY A 449 20.10 -6.18 1.97
N VAL A 450 20.74 -7.32 1.70
CA VAL A 450 21.04 -7.82 0.34
C VAL A 450 20.60 -9.27 0.18
N HIS A 451 20.93 -10.14 1.14
CA HIS A 451 20.55 -11.55 1.09
C HIS A 451 19.23 -11.77 1.83
N TRP A 452 18.18 -12.14 1.08
CA TRP A 452 16.82 -12.26 1.59
C TRP A 452 16.39 -13.70 1.79
N GLU A 453 15.68 -13.95 2.89
CA GLU A 453 15.10 -15.24 3.25
C GLU A 453 13.59 -15.13 3.35
N ALA A 454 12.87 -16.09 2.77
CA ALA A 454 11.42 -16.16 2.88
C ALA A 454 11.00 -16.58 4.31
N VAL A 455 10.10 -15.80 4.90
CA VAL A 455 9.42 -16.13 6.17
C VAL A 455 8.11 -16.85 5.90
N SER A 456 7.35 -16.36 4.92
CA SER A 456 6.07 -16.91 4.47
C SER A 456 5.84 -16.53 3.00
N LEU A 457 5.38 -17.46 2.18
CA LEU A 457 5.02 -17.23 0.76
C LEU A 457 3.55 -17.54 0.48
N ASN A 458 2.70 -17.48 1.52
CA ASN A 458 1.31 -17.92 1.44
C ASN A 458 0.38 -17.20 2.42
N GLY A 459 0.63 -15.91 2.68
CA GLY A 459 -0.23 -15.10 3.55
C GLY A 459 -0.35 -15.60 5.00
N LEU A 460 0.74 -16.19 5.55
CA LEU A 460 0.78 -16.87 6.85
C LEU A 460 -0.23 -18.04 6.94
N GLY A 461 -0.38 -18.79 5.84
CA GLY A 461 -1.27 -19.94 5.74
C GLY A 461 -2.72 -19.60 5.41
N ASN A 462 -3.03 -18.32 5.14
CA ASN A 462 -4.33 -17.91 4.61
C ASN A 462 -4.14 -17.23 3.25
N PRO A 463 -4.52 -17.87 2.12
CA PRO A 463 -4.28 -17.32 0.79
C PRO A 463 -5.06 -16.02 0.51
N TYR A 464 -6.12 -15.74 1.27
CA TYR A 464 -6.89 -14.50 1.15
C TYR A 464 -6.20 -13.30 1.81
N ASN A 465 -5.20 -13.54 2.66
CA ASN A 465 -4.32 -12.47 3.13
C ASN A 465 -3.35 -12.12 2.02
N TYR A 466 -3.80 -11.31 1.07
CA TYR A 466 -3.07 -10.98 -0.14
C TYR A 466 -2.06 -9.84 0.02
N GLY A 467 -2.01 -9.22 1.20
CA GLY A 467 -1.16 -8.07 1.46
C GLY A 467 -0.73 -7.96 2.90
N ILE A 468 0.51 -7.54 3.13
CA ILE A 468 0.95 -6.99 4.42
C ILE A 468 0.77 -5.49 4.36
N ARG A 469 -0.27 -4.99 5.01
CA ARG A 469 -0.57 -3.56 4.96
C ARG A 469 0.20 -2.77 6.00
N MET A 470 0.49 -3.34 7.17
CA MET A 470 1.28 -2.67 8.19
C MET A 470 2.28 -3.63 8.82
N LEU A 471 3.52 -3.16 8.97
CA LEU A 471 4.48 -3.69 9.93
C LEU A 471 4.76 -2.58 10.95
N PHE A 472 4.59 -2.87 12.23
CA PHE A 472 4.77 -1.90 13.30
C PHE A 472 5.59 -2.50 14.44
N VAL A 473 6.64 -1.80 14.87
CA VAL A 473 7.44 -2.21 16.03
C VAL A 473 7.06 -1.33 17.21
N SER A 474 6.52 -1.97 18.24
CA SER A 474 6.21 -1.29 19.52
C SER A 474 7.46 -1.04 20.37
N GLU A 475 7.33 -0.16 21.35
CA GLU A 475 8.27 0.13 22.44
C GLU A 475 8.65 -1.13 23.24
N GLU A 476 7.76 -2.12 23.31
CA GLU A 476 8.04 -3.43 23.93
C GLU A 476 8.84 -4.38 23.01
N GLU A 477 9.39 -3.87 21.90
CA GLU A 477 10.14 -4.62 20.90
C GLU A 477 9.37 -5.84 20.37
N LYS A 478 8.06 -5.67 20.16
CA LYS A 478 7.22 -6.63 19.43
C LYS A 478 6.92 -6.10 18.03
N LEU A 479 6.99 -7.00 17.05
CA LEU A 479 6.59 -6.73 15.68
C LEU A 479 5.13 -7.14 15.48
N TYR A 480 4.29 -6.18 15.16
CA TYR A 480 2.91 -6.38 14.75
C TYR A 480 2.81 -6.37 13.23
N LEU A 481 2.02 -7.29 12.69
CA LEU A 481 1.75 -7.42 11.26
C LEU A 481 0.25 -7.34 11.05
N GLY A 482 -0.18 -6.35 10.27
CA GLY A 482 -1.56 -6.17 9.83
C GLY A 482 -1.74 -6.62 8.38
N THR A 483 -2.76 -7.43 8.12
CA THR A 483 -3.03 -7.93 6.77
C THR A 483 -4.03 -7.06 6.03
N ALA A 484 -4.05 -7.22 4.71
CA ALA A 484 -5.15 -6.86 3.85
C ALA A 484 -5.81 -8.17 3.34
N ASN A 485 -7.14 -8.24 3.39
CA ASN A 485 -7.95 -9.39 3.03
C ASN A 485 -9.40 -8.93 2.73
N PRO A 486 -9.74 -8.73 1.44
CA PRO A 486 -11.04 -8.22 1.04
C PRO A 486 -12.17 -9.27 1.06
N PHE A 487 -11.83 -10.54 1.30
CA PHE A 487 -12.78 -11.64 1.26
C PHE A 487 -13.38 -11.94 2.64
N GLN A 488 -12.53 -11.90 3.66
CA GLN A 488 -12.84 -12.42 5.00
C GLN A 488 -12.66 -11.39 6.12
N GLY A 489 -12.10 -10.22 5.81
CA GLY A 489 -11.65 -9.26 6.80
C GLY A 489 -10.19 -9.46 7.20
N CYS A 490 -9.57 -8.39 7.69
CA CYS A 490 -8.15 -8.35 8.01
C CYS A 490 -7.78 -9.12 9.28
N GLU A 491 -6.49 -9.38 9.44
CA GLU A 491 -5.90 -10.07 10.58
C GLU A 491 -4.76 -9.24 11.16
N VAL A 492 -4.54 -9.37 12.47
CA VAL A 492 -3.36 -8.86 13.16
C VAL A 492 -2.61 -10.03 13.77
N TRP A 493 -1.30 -10.03 13.55
CA TRP A 493 -0.35 -11.00 14.05
C TRP A 493 0.71 -10.28 14.87
N VAL A 494 1.29 -10.97 15.85
CA VAL A 494 2.39 -10.45 16.66
C VAL A 494 3.54 -11.46 16.71
N LYS A 495 4.76 -10.96 16.60
CA LYS A 495 6.01 -11.70 16.82
C LYS A 495 6.79 -11.00 17.94
N GLY A 496 7.21 -11.78 18.93
CA GLY A 496 8.15 -11.32 19.96
C GLY A 496 9.58 -11.20 19.41
N ARG A 497 10.47 -10.59 20.19
CA ARG A 497 11.89 -10.50 19.85
C ARG A 497 12.45 -11.92 19.56
N PRO A 498 13.22 -12.09 18.47
CA PRO A 498 13.87 -13.37 18.15
C PRO A 498 14.86 -13.81 19.23
#